data_AF-A0AAN1CFJ7-F1
#
_entry.id   AF-A0AAN1CFJ7-F1
#
_cell.length_a   1.000
_cell.length_b   1.000
_cell.length_c   1.000
_cell.angle_alpha   90.00
_cell.angle_beta   90.00
_cell.angle_gamma   90.00
#
_symmetry.space_group_name_H-M   'P 1'
#
loop_
_entity.id
_entity.type
_entity.pdbx_description
1 polymer ?
#
loop_
_entity_poly.entity_id
_entity_poly.type
_entity_poly.pdbx_seq_one_letter_code
_entity_poly.pdbx_strand_id
1 'polypeptide(L)'
;MLYVEDRDNISGHGNVTKTFFKLREGMSHKFRIASIKPISNKFARIVTLIEPFATSKLSIMDYSSKSAIADIYKYKGDGKSADDSLDSLSAAYLLLTSGIRSLKARFTKIRFL
;
A
#
# COMPACT_ATOMS: atom_id res chain seq x y z
N MET A 1 -6.92 -7.65 9.66
CA MET A 1 -6.78 -6.54 8.69
C MET A 1 -5.40 -5.88 8.90
N LEU A 2 -4.72 -5.47 7.83
CA LEU A 2 -3.39 -4.85 7.84
C LEU A 2 -3.47 -3.52 7.09
N TYR A 3 -3.01 -2.45 7.74
CA TYR A 3 -2.86 -1.13 7.14
C TYR A 3 -1.40 -0.86 6.80
N VAL A 4 -1.15 -0.23 5.66
CA VAL A 4 0.18 0.01 5.11
C VAL A 4 0.35 1.49 4.80
N GLU A 5 1.41 2.10 5.34
CA GLU A 5 1.73 3.52 5.15
C GLU A 5 3.03 3.68 4.37
N ASP A 6 3.04 4.60 3.38
CA ASP A 6 4.23 4.93 2.60
C ASP A 6 5.09 6.06 3.21
N ARG A 7 6.39 5.75 3.16
CA ARG A 7 7.66 6.49 3.22
C ARG A 7 8.03 7.54 4.28
N ASP A 8 7.23 8.54 4.65
CA ASP A 8 7.88 9.73 5.25
C ASP A 8 7.77 9.89 6.77
N ASN A 9 6.84 9.21 7.45
CA ASN A 9 6.70 9.31 8.91
C ASN A 9 6.52 7.94 9.60
N ILE A 10 7.64 7.30 9.94
CA ILE A 10 7.67 5.97 10.55
C ILE A 10 7.49 5.98 12.08
N SER A 11 7.43 7.16 12.69
CA SER A 11 7.25 7.32 14.13
C SER A 11 5.78 7.34 14.53
N GLY A 12 4.86 7.20 13.56
CA GLY A 12 3.43 7.23 13.79
C GLY A 12 2.85 8.63 14.00
N HIS A 13 3.63 9.67 13.68
CA HIS A 13 3.21 11.06 13.87
C HIS A 13 2.51 11.64 12.65
N GLY A 14 2.44 10.90 11.53
CA GLY A 14 1.73 11.28 10.33
C GLY A 14 0.25 11.45 10.60
N ASN A 15 -0.39 12.42 9.94
CA ASN A 15 -1.83 12.66 10.11
C ASN A 15 -2.66 11.42 9.77
N VAL A 16 -2.21 10.66 8.76
CA VAL A 16 -2.83 9.41 8.34
C VAL A 16 -2.62 8.33 9.42
N THR A 17 -1.39 8.10 9.90
CA THR A 17 -1.14 7.13 10.97
C THR A 17 -1.95 7.43 12.23
N LYS A 18 -2.00 8.70 12.67
CA LYS A 18 -2.79 9.14 13.83
C LYS A 18 -4.28 8.84 13.65
N THR A 19 -4.80 9.04 12.44
CA THR A 19 -6.20 8.72 12.11
C THR A 19 -6.46 7.23 12.25
N PHE A 20 -5.56 6.39 11.73
CA PHE A 20 -5.68 4.93 11.87
C PHE A 20 -5.49 4.45 13.32
N PHE A 21 -4.60 5.05 14.10
CA PHE A 21 -4.51 4.75 15.54
C PHE A 21 -5.81 5.07 16.27
N LYS A 22 -6.41 6.25 16.03
CA LYS A 22 -7.72 6.63 16.63
C LYS A 22 -8.84 5.66 16.23
N LEU A 23 -8.89 5.27 14.95
CA LEU A 23 -9.84 4.27 14.48
C LEU A 23 -9.62 2.92 15.19
N ARG A 24 -8.37 2.50 15.35
CA ARG A 24 -8.00 1.25 16.02
C ARG A 24 -8.39 1.22 17.51
N GLU A 25 -8.37 2.36 18.20
CA GLU A 25 -8.78 2.46 19.61
C GLU A 25 -10.27 2.17 19.81
N GLY A 26 -11.12 2.51 18.83
CA GLY A 26 -12.56 2.28 18.86
C GLY A 26 -13.01 0.90 18.41
N MET A 27 -12.11 -0.03 18.09
CA MET A 27 -12.44 -1.34 17.51
C MET A 27 -12.15 -2.50 18.48
N SER A 28 -13.05 -3.48 18.51
CA SER A 28 -12.87 -4.73 19.28
C SER A 28 -11.71 -5.59 18.75
N HIS A 29 -11.50 -5.61 17.44
CA HIS A 29 -10.39 -6.29 16.79
C HIS A 29 -9.41 -5.28 16.20
N LYS A 30 -8.20 -5.22 16.78
CA LYS A 30 -7.15 -4.30 16.34
C LYS A 30 -6.48 -4.79 15.07
N PHE A 31 -6.52 -3.97 14.03
CA PHE A 31 -5.73 -4.18 12.82
C PHE A 31 -4.26 -3.79 13.05
N ARG A 32 -3.35 -4.44 12.32
CA ARG A 32 -1.91 -4.10 12.37
C ARG A 32 -1.63 -2.91 11.47
N ILE A 33 -0.74 -2.02 11.89
CA ILE A 33 -0.23 -0.93 11.05
C ILE A 33 1.21 -1.26 10.68
N ALA A 34 1.59 -1.09 9.42
CA ALA A 34 2.94 -1.32 8.94
C ALA A 34 3.43 -0.11 8.14
N SER A 35 4.53 0.47 8.59
CA SER A 35 5.31 1.40 7.78
C SER A 35 6.28 0.61 6.93
N ILE A 36 6.25 0.81 5.61
CA ILE A 36 7.10 0.07 4.67
C ILE A 36 7.80 0.99 3.67
N LYS A 37 8.96 0.55 3.18
CA LYS A 37 9.69 1.19 2.09
C LYS A 37 10.25 0.12 1.13
N PRO A 38 9.56 -0.18 0.02
CA PRO A 38 10.04 -1.17 -0.95
C PRO A 38 11.40 -0.78 -1.55
N ILE A 39 12.24 -1.79 -1.82
CA ILE A 39 13.52 -1.64 -2.54
C ILE A 39 13.28 -1.56 -4.05
N SER A 40 12.29 -2.30 -4.56
CA SER A 40 12.04 -2.41 -5.98
C SER A 40 11.75 -1.06 -6.63
N ASN A 41 12.07 -0.97 -7.94
CA ASN A 41 11.69 0.17 -8.75
C ASN A 41 10.16 0.36 -8.73
N LYS A 42 9.71 1.62 -8.63
CA LYS A 42 8.28 1.96 -8.53
C LYS A 42 7.48 1.41 -9.72
N PHE A 43 7.91 1.73 -10.95
CA PHE A 43 7.25 1.30 -12.18
C PHE A 43 7.16 -0.23 -12.25
N ALA A 44 8.28 -0.93 -12.05
CA ALA A 44 8.32 -2.38 -12.09
C ALA A 44 7.35 -3.00 -11.07
N ARG A 45 7.23 -2.41 -9.88
CA ARG A 45 6.31 -2.87 -8.83
C ARG A 45 4.85 -2.63 -9.21
N ILE A 46 4.52 -1.47 -9.78
CA ILE A 46 3.16 -1.18 -10.26
C ILE A 46 2.75 -2.16 -11.36
N VAL A 47 3.65 -2.49 -12.30
CA VAL A 47 3.39 -3.48 -13.37
C VAL A 47 3.02 -4.86 -12.80
N THR A 48 3.51 -5.24 -11.62
CA THR A 48 3.13 -6.51 -10.97
C THR A 48 1.65 -6.61 -10.60
N LEU A 49 0.92 -5.49 -10.58
CA LEU A 49 -0.52 -5.46 -10.31
C LEU A 49 -1.36 -5.86 -11.53
N ILE A 50 -0.80 -5.85 -12.75
CA ILE A 50 -1.54 -6.15 -13.98
C ILE A 50 -2.15 -7.56 -13.94
N GLU A 51 -1.35 -8.58 -13.67
CA GLU A 51 -1.84 -9.97 -13.64
C GLU A 51 -2.91 -10.18 -12.54
N PRO A 52 -2.71 -9.72 -11.28
CA PRO A 52 -3.75 -9.80 -10.25
C PRO A 52 -5.07 -9.12 -10.62
N PHE A 53 -5.04 -7.95 -11.28
CA PHE A 53 -6.26 -7.30 -11.77
C PHE A 53 -6.89 -8.07 -12.94
N ALA A 54 -6.10 -8.46 -13.93
CA ALA A 54 -6.58 -9.19 -15.11
C ALA A 54 -7.19 -10.56 -14.75
N THR A 55 -6.66 -11.21 -13.71
CA THR A 55 -7.12 -12.51 -13.23
C THR A 55 -8.15 -12.41 -12.10
N SER A 56 -8.59 -11.21 -11.74
CA SER A 56 -9.52 -10.96 -10.62
C SER A 56 -9.04 -11.48 -9.25
N LYS A 57 -7.74 -11.74 -9.08
CA LYS A 57 -7.12 -12.02 -7.77
C LYS A 57 -7.02 -10.75 -6.91
N LEU A 58 -7.13 -9.58 -7.54
CA LEU A 58 -7.21 -8.28 -6.89
C LEU A 58 -8.38 -7.50 -7.48
N SER A 59 -9.23 -6.95 -6.63
CA SER A 59 -10.36 -6.11 -7.01
C SER A 59 -10.43 -4.87 -6.12
N ILE A 60 -10.85 -3.75 -6.69
CA ILE A 60 -11.12 -2.50 -5.96
C ILE A 60 -12.62 -2.45 -5.74
N MET A 61 -13.05 -2.38 -4.48
CA MET A 61 -14.47 -2.37 -4.14
C MET A 61 -15.06 -0.96 -4.31
N ASP A 62 -16.33 -0.88 -4.70
CA ASP A 62 -17.03 0.38 -5.03
C ASP A 62 -17.21 1.36 -3.86
N TYR A 63 -16.94 0.94 -2.61
CA TYR A 63 -16.87 1.86 -1.47
C TYR A 63 -15.54 2.65 -1.39
N SER A 64 -14.66 2.48 -2.38
CA SER A 64 -13.38 3.19 -2.46
C SER A 64 -13.54 4.63 -2.94
N SER A 65 -12.58 5.49 -2.60
CA SER A 65 -12.61 6.89 -3.06
C SER A 65 -12.65 6.97 -4.58
N LYS A 66 -13.63 7.70 -5.13
CA LYS A 66 -13.72 7.99 -6.56
C LYS A 66 -12.44 8.62 -7.11
N SER A 67 -11.74 9.42 -6.30
CA SER A 67 -10.46 10.01 -6.69
C SER A 67 -9.35 8.96 -6.82
N ALA A 68 -9.26 8.00 -5.89
CA ALA A 68 -8.26 6.94 -5.93
C ALA A 68 -8.49 5.99 -7.11
N ILE A 69 -9.76 5.67 -7.40
CA ILE A 69 -10.15 4.90 -8.59
C ILE A 69 -9.75 5.67 -9.86
N ALA A 70 -10.05 6.98 -9.93
CA ALA A 70 -9.68 7.80 -11.07
C ALA A 70 -8.16 7.88 -11.26
N ASP A 71 -7.37 7.99 -10.19
CA ASP A 71 -5.90 8.00 -10.27
C ASP A 71 -5.37 6.68 -10.84
N ILE A 72 -5.90 5.55 -10.37
CA ILE A 72 -5.55 4.21 -10.87
C ILE A 72 -5.82 4.09 -12.38
N TYR A 73 -6.99 4.51 -12.85
CA TYR A 73 -7.34 4.43 -14.27
C TYR A 73 -6.67 5.50 -15.14
N LYS A 74 -6.22 6.62 -14.56
CA LYS A 74 -5.48 7.67 -15.27
C LYS A 74 -4.01 7.31 -15.50
N TYR A 75 -3.47 6.35 -14.77
CA TYR A 75 -2.08 5.95 -14.89
C TYR A 75 -1.77 5.39 -16.28
N LYS A 76 -0.77 5.99 -16.94
CA LYS A 76 -0.32 5.60 -18.30
C LYS A 76 1.12 5.10 -18.35
N GLY A 77 1.81 5.06 -17.21
CA GLY A 77 3.22 4.68 -17.15
C GLY A 77 4.18 5.66 -17.83
N ASP A 78 3.74 6.90 -18.12
CA ASP A 78 4.49 7.94 -18.81
C ASP A 78 5.36 8.81 -17.87
N GLY A 79 5.46 8.40 -16.59
CA GLY A 79 6.22 9.11 -15.56
C GLY A 79 5.57 10.41 -15.08
N LYS A 80 4.35 10.73 -15.53
CA LYS A 80 3.59 11.89 -15.07
C LYS A 80 2.73 11.53 -13.85
N SER A 81 2.51 12.53 -13.00
CA SER A 81 1.83 12.43 -11.70
C SER A 81 0.41 11.86 -11.82
N ALA A 82 0.25 10.61 -11.35
CA ALA A 82 -1.00 9.95 -10.92
C ALA A 82 -0.67 8.51 -10.45
N ASP A 83 0.44 8.30 -9.75
CA ASP A 83 0.92 6.97 -9.41
C ASP A 83 0.91 6.64 -7.92
N ASP A 84 0.61 7.59 -7.03
CA ASP A 84 0.71 7.40 -5.58
C ASP A 84 -0.22 6.29 -5.05
N SER A 85 -1.46 6.24 -5.56
CA SER A 85 -2.44 5.20 -5.21
C SER A 85 -1.97 3.82 -5.68
N LEU A 86 -1.43 3.73 -6.91
CA LEU A 86 -0.90 2.49 -7.46
C LEU A 86 0.40 2.06 -6.78
N ASP A 87 1.26 3.01 -6.42
CA ASP A 87 2.50 2.76 -5.71
C ASP A 87 2.21 2.17 -4.33
N SER A 88 1.34 2.83 -3.57
CA SER A 88 0.89 2.36 -2.25
C SER A 88 0.26 0.96 -2.35
N LEU A 89 -0.61 0.74 -3.32
CA LEU A 89 -1.23 -0.56 -3.57
C LEU A 89 -0.19 -1.63 -3.92
N SER A 90 0.76 -1.30 -4.77
CA SER A 90 1.82 -2.21 -5.21
C SER A 90 2.76 -2.60 -4.05
N ALA A 91 3.03 -1.66 -3.13
CA ALA A 91 3.81 -1.90 -1.93
C ALA A 91 3.06 -2.80 -0.93
N ALA A 92 1.76 -2.57 -0.75
CA ALA A 92 0.89 -3.42 0.07
C ALA A 92 0.77 -4.84 -0.51
N TYR A 93 0.56 -4.95 -1.82
CA TYR A 93 0.51 -6.23 -2.52
C TYR A 93 1.82 -7.01 -2.37
N LEU A 94 2.96 -6.33 -2.53
CA LEU A 94 4.28 -6.93 -2.29
C LEU A 94 4.41 -7.41 -0.85
N LEU A 95 3.95 -6.65 0.14
CA LEU A 95 4.01 -7.04 1.56
C LEU A 95 3.18 -8.30 1.83
N LEU A 96 1.95 -8.36 1.29
CA LEU A 96 1.01 -9.45 1.53
C LEU A 96 1.38 -10.75 0.81
N THR A 97 1.97 -10.65 -0.38
CA THR A 97 2.42 -11.81 -1.16
C THR A 97 3.83 -12.25 -0.81
N SER A 98 4.57 -11.45 -0.05
CA SER A 98 5.90 -11.82 0.43
C SER A 98 5.80 -12.74 1.64
N GLY A 99 6.48 -13.89 1.59
CA GLY A 99 6.69 -14.70 2.78
C GLY A 99 7.54 -13.95 3.82
N ILE A 100 7.30 -14.18 5.11
CA ILE A 100 7.97 -13.47 6.23
C ILE A 100 9.50 -13.46 6.10
N ARG A 101 10.09 -14.56 5.60
CA ARG A 101 11.55 -14.69 5.40
C ARG A 101 12.11 -13.75 4.34
N SER A 102 11.28 -13.27 3.40
CA SER A 102 11.69 -12.42 2.27
C SER A 102 11.53 -10.92 2.55
N LEU A 103 10.90 -10.52 3.67
CA LEU A 103 10.59 -9.13 3.94
C LEU A 103 11.84 -8.24 4.05
N LYS A 104 12.89 -8.70 4.73
CA LYS A 104 14.15 -7.94 4.86
C LYS A 104 14.88 -7.75 3.52
N ALA A 105 14.66 -8.63 2.55
CA ALA A 105 15.27 -8.57 1.22
C ALA A 105 14.48 -7.70 0.23
N ARG A 106 13.21 -7.39 0.54
CA ARG A 106 12.29 -6.67 -0.36
C ARG A 106 12.00 -5.24 0.09
N PHE A 107 12.26 -4.95 1.37
CA PHE A 107 11.99 -3.66 1.98
C PHE A 107 13.25 -3.09 2.65
N THR A 108 13.63 -1.86 2.30
CA THR A 108 14.67 -1.11 3.03
C THR A 108 14.20 -0.76 4.44
N LYS A 109 12.88 -0.61 4.62
CA LYS A 109 12.24 -0.38 5.92
C LYS A 109 10.97 -1.19 6.01
N ILE A 110 10.79 -1.87 7.13
CA ILE A 110 9.54 -2.51 7.51
C ILE A 110 9.42 -2.45 9.04
N ARG A 111 8.35 -1.82 9.53
CA ARG A 111 8.07 -1.72 10.97
C ARG A 111 6.57 -1.84 11.21
N PHE A 112 6.20 -2.79 12.07
CA PHE A 112 4.84 -2.90 12.56
C PHE A 112 4.64 -2.00 13.78
N LEU A 113 3.48 -1.34 13.86
CA LEU A 113 3.04 -0.36 14.87
C LEU A 113 1.70 -0.76 15.53
#